data_AF-A0A6J1Z744-F1
#
_entry.id   AF-A0A6J1Z744-F1
#
_cell.length_a   1.000
_cell.length_b   1.000
_cell.length_c   1.000
_cell.angle_alpha   90.00
_cell.angle_beta   90.00
_cell.angle_gamma   90.00
#
_symmetry.space_group_name_H-M   'P 1'
#
loop_
_entity.id
_entity.type
_entity.pdbx_description
1 polymer ?
#
loop_
_entity_poly.entity_id
_entity_poly.type
_entity_poly.pdbx_seq_one_letter_code
_entity_poly.pdbx_strand_id
1 'polypeptide(L)'
;MQDPNEDTEWNEILRDFGILPPKEEPKDEIEEMVLRLQKEAMVKPYEKMTLAQLKEAEDEFDEEDMRAIEIYSIPMCLLVNQHLSLLARKFPETKFVKAIVNSCIQHYHDNCLPTIFVYKNGQIEGKFIGIIECGGINLKLEELEWKLAEVGAIQTDLEENPKKGIVDMMVSSIRNTSLYDDTNSPSSDNDDTK
;
A
#
# COMPACT_ATOMS: atom_id res chain seq x y z
N MET A 1 -31.48 25.70 -20.09
CA MET A 1 -31.74 24.26 -20.28
C MET A 1 -31.33 23.60 -18.98
N GLN A 2 -32.29 23.14 -18.17
CA GLN A 2 -32.01 22.40 -16.93
C GLN A 2 -31.52 21.00 -17.30
N ASP A 3 -30.56 20.48 -16.54
CA ASP A 3 -29.98 19.16 -16.74
C ASP A 3 -31.07 18.10 -16.51
N PRO A 4 -31.39 17.22 -17.48
CA PRO A 4 -32.40 16.18 -17.30
C PRO A 4 -32.03 15.14 -16.23
N ASN A 5 -30.83 15.21 -15.65
CA ASN A 5 -30.35 14.36 -14.57
C ASN A 5 -30.17 15.11 -13.23
N GLU A 6 -30.64 16.36 -13.12
CA GLU A 6 -30.63 17.10 -11.84
C GLU A 6 -31.68 16.51 -10.89
N ASP A 7 -31.22 15.67 -9.97
CA ASP A 7 -32.04 15.00 -8.96
C ASP A 7 -32.54 16.06 -7.97
N THR A 8 -33.79 16.52 -8.16
CA THR A 8 -34.37 17.56 -7.29
C THR A 8 -34.63 17.02 -5.88
N GLU A 9 -34.62 17.89 -4.87
CA GLU A 9 -34.95 17.54 -3.46
C GLU A 9 -36.28 16.79 -3.31
N TRP A 10 -37.20 16.97 -4.26
CA TRP A 10 -38.47 16.24 -4.33
C TRP A 10 -38.29 14.73 -4.55
N ASN A 11 -37.26 14.31 -5.29
CA ASN A 11 -37.01 12.89 -5.57
C ASN A 11 -36.50 12.14 -4.35
N GLU A 12 -35.75 12.80 -3.45
CA GLU A 12 -35.28 12.21 -2.19
C GLU A 12 -36.45 11.96 -1.23
N ILE A 13 -37.35 12.94 -1.10
CA ILE A 13 -38.58 12.81 -0.30
C ILE A 13 -39.41 11.62 -0.81
N LEU A 14 -39.55 11.46 -2.13
CA LEU A 14 -40.31 10.35 -2.72
C LEU A 14 -39.69 8.97 -2.48
N ARG A 15 -38.36 8.86 -2.31
CA ARG A 15 -37.69 7.62 -1.91
C ARG A 15 -37.90 7.32 -0.42
N ASP A 16 -37.89 8.34 0.44
CA ASP A 16 -38.11 8.19 1.89
C ASP A 16 -39.54 7.70 2.21
N PHE A 17 -40.54 8.16 1.43
CA PHE A 17 -41.91 7.67 1.50
C PHE A 17 -42.12 6.30 0.81
N GLY A 18 -41.09 5.69 0.25
CA GLY A 18 -41.15 4.38 -0.42
C GLY A 18 -41.92 4.36 -1.75
N ILE A 19 -42.14 5.53 -2.36
CA ILE A 19 -42.85 5.68 -3.65
C ILE A 19 -41.88 5.44 -4.82
N LEU A 20 -40.65 5.95 -4.70
CA LEU A 20 -39.57 5.67 -5.64
C LEU A 20 -38.65 4.56 -5.10
N PRO A 21 -38.12 3.69 -5.97
CA PRO A 21 -37.11 2.72 -5.55
C PRO A 21 -35.86 3.43 -5.01
N PRO A 22 -35.15 2.81 -4.06
CA PRO A 22 -33.87 3.32 -3.57
C PRO A 22 -32.94 3.55 -4.75
N LYS A 23 -32.14 4.62 -4.69
CA LYS A 23 -31.19 4.95 -5.74
C LYS A 23 -30.20 3.79 -5.86
N GLU A 24 -30.07 3.23 -7.05
CA GLU A 24 -28.95 2.33 -7.32
C GLU A 24 -27.68 3.15 -7.18
N GLU A 25 -26.89 2.87 -6.14
CA GLU A 25 -25.54 3.42 -6.09
C GLU A 25 -24.81 2.90 -7.32
N PRO A 26 -24.15 3.77 -8.11
CA PRO A 26 -23.28 3.30 -9.16
C PRO A 26 -22.21 2.46 -8.47
N LYS A 27 -22.28 1.14 -8.62
CA LYS A 27 -21.17 0.27 -8.23
C LYS A 27 -20.03 0.71 -9.11
N ASP A 28 -19.02 1.31 -8.50
CA ASP A 28 -17.87 1.81 -9.24
C ASP A 28 -17.29 0.63 -10.04
N GLU A 29 -17.42 0.68 -11.37
CA GLU A 29 -16.90 -0.35 -12.27
C GLU A 29 -15.40 -0.59 -12.02
N ILE A 30 -14.73 0.44 -11.51
CA ILE A 30 -13.35 0.42 -11.04
C ILE A 30 -13.20 -0.48 -9.81
N GLU A 31 -14.07 -0.38 -8.80
CA GLU A 31 -14.03 -1.26 -7.63
C GLU A 31 -14.28 -2.72 -8.03
N GLU A 32 -15.24 -2.97 -8.92
CA GLU A 32 -15.53 -4.33 -9.39
C GLU A 32 -14.37 -4.90 -10.23
N MET A 33 -13.75 -4.07 -11.08
CA MET A 33 -12.57 -4.46 -11.86
C MET A 33 -11.35 -4.69 -10.97
N VAL A 34 -11.11 -3.84 -9.97
CA VAL A 34 -10.04 -4.02 -8.96
C VAL A 34 -10.28 -5.30 -8.18
N LEU A 35 -11.50 -5.55 -7.71
CA LEU A 35 -11.84 -6.75 -6.93
C LEU A 35 -11.68 -8.03 -7.76
N ARG A 36 -12.06 -8.00 -9.04
CA ARG A 36 -11.85 -9.12 -9.96
C ARG A 36 -10.37 -9.39 -10.22
N LEU A 37 -9.58 -8.35 -10.47
CA LEU A 37 -8.13 -8.49 -10.66
C LEU A 37 -7.45 -8.97 -9.37
N GLN A 38 -7.88 -8.48 -8.20
CA GLN A 38 -7.43 -8.98 -6.89
C GLN A 38 -7.80 -10.45 -6.65
N LYS A 39 -8.94 -10.92 -7.19
CA LYS A 39 -9.41 -12.30 -7.04
C LYS A 39 -8.76 -13.27 -8.03
N GLU A 40 -8.54 -12.83 -9.26
CA GLU A 40 -7.85 -13.61 -10.30
C GLU A 40 -6.36 -13.71 -10.03
N ALA A 41 -5.80 -12.68 -9.41
CA ALA A 41 -4.42 -12.67 -8.99
C ALA A 41 -4.36 -13.20 -7.55
N MET A 42 -4.17 -14.51 -7.41
CA MET A 42 -3.91 -15.17 -6.14
C MET A 42 -2.39 -15.33 -5.99
N VAL A 43 -1.68 -14.30 -5.51
CA VAL A 43 -0.26 -14.47 -5.11
C VAL A 43 -0.22 -15.45 -3.94
N LYS A 44 0.85 -16.24 -3.88
CA LYS A 44 1.28 -16.92 -2.65
C LYS A 44 1.06 -15.95 -1.46
N PRO A 45 0.25 -16.30 -0.45
CA PRO A 45 -0.10 -15.37 0.61
C PRO A 45 1.07 -15.29 1.60
N TYR A 46 2.18 -14.68 1.18
CA TYR A 46 3.41 -14.53 1.97
C TYR A 46 3.11 -13.88 3.33
N GLU A 47 2.12 -12.98 3.40
CA GLU A 47 1.63 -12.38 4.65
C GLU A 47 1.08 -13.38 5.67
N LYS A 48 0.67 -14.58 5.24
CA LYS A 48 0.13 -15.66 6.09
C LYS A 48 1.13 -16.79 6.33
N MET A 49 2.33 -16.70 5.75
CA MET A 49 3.37 -17.71 5.91
C MET A 49 4.14 -17.52 7.22
N THR A 50 4.62 -18.63 7.77
CA THR A 50 5.55 -18.60 8.91
C THR A 50 6.95 -18.17 8.45
N LEU A 51 7.77 -17.69 9.38
CA LEU A 51 9.12 -17.19 9.07
C LEU A 51 10.04 -18.25 8.44
N ALA A 52 9.84 -19.53 8.76
CA ALA A 52 10.56 -20.64 8.13
C ALA A 52 10.13 -20.85 6.67
N GLN A 53 8.83 -20.77 6.39
CA GLN A 53 8.29 -20.87 5.04
C GLN A 53 8.69 -19.68 4.17
N LEU A 54 8.78 -18.48 4.76
CA LEU A 54 9.26 -17.29 4.05
C LEU A 54 10.73 -17.42 3.63
N LYS A 55 11.59 -17.98 4.49
CA LYS A 55 12.99 -18.22 4.16
C LYS A 55 13.17 -19.24 3.04
N GLU A 56 12.36 -20.29 3.04
CA GLU A 56 12.39 -21.31 1.99
C GLU A 56 11.84 -20.76 0.66
N ALA A 57 10.82 -19.91 0.71
CA ALA A 57 10.23 -19.30 -0.48
C ALA A 57 11.03 -18.10 -1.04
N GLU A 58 12.00 -17.56 -0.30
CA GLU A 58 12.92 -16.52 -0.78
C GLU A 58 13.76 -17.03 -1.97
N ASP A 59 14.15 -18.31 -1.94
CA ASP A 59 14.91 -18.98 -3.00
C ASP A 59 14.02 -19.42 -4.20
N GLU A 60 12.69 -19.30 -4.10
CA GLU A 60 11.71 -19.71 -5.11
C GLU A 60 10.99 -18.54 -5.80
N PHE A 61 11.54 -17.31 -5.74
CA PHE A 61 10.99 -16.19 -6.48
C PHE A 61 11.19 -16.39 -7.98
N ASP A 62 10.14 -16.86 -8.66
CA ASP A 62 10.18 -17.38 -10.03
C ASP A 62 9.53 -16.44 -11.07
N GLU A 63 9.42 -16.90 -12.31
CA GLU A 63 8.74 -16.14 -13.38
C GLU A 63 7.26 -15.89 -13.09
N GLU A 64 6.60 -16.74 -12.28
CA GLU A 64 5.20 -16.57 -11.92
C GLU A 64 5.04 -15.43 -10.91
N ASP A 65 5.94 -15.34 -9.93
CA ASP A 65 6.00 -14.21 -8.98
C ASP A 65 6.32 -12.89 -9.71
N MET A 66 7.18 -12.92 -10.73
CA MET A 66 7.46 -11.75 -11.56
C MET A 66 6.24 -11.31 -12.39
N ARG A 67 5.54 -12.25 -13.04
CA ARG A 67 4.29 -11.98 -13.76
C ARG A 67 3.20 -11.46 -12.85
N ALA A 68 3.13 -11.97 -11.62
CA ALA A 68 2.20 -11.49 -10.62
C ALA A 68 2.43 -9.99 -10.38
N ILE A 69 3.68 -9.55 -10.14
CA ILE A 69 4.00 -8.11 -9.97
C ILE A 69 3.53 -7.26 -11.16
N GLU A 70 3.73 -7.73 -12.39
CA GLU A 70 3.26 -7.05 -13.60
C GLU A 70 1.71 -6.93 -13.60
N ILE A 71 1.00 -8.00 -13.25
CA ILE A 71 -0.47 -8.03 -13.16
C ILE A 71 -0.99 -7.05 -12.12
N TYR A 72 -0.35 -6.93 -10.94
CA TYR A 72 -0.81 -6.03 -9.87
C TYR A 72 -0.40 -4.58 -10.05
N SER A 73 0.59 -4.28 -10.88
CA SER A 73 1.10 -2.92 -11.02
C SER A 73 0.01 -1.94 -11.47
N ILE A 74 -0.88 -2.36 -12.39
CA ILE A 74 -1.99 -1.53 -12.87
C ILE A 74 -3.07 -1.33 -11.80
N PRO A 75 -3.66 -2.38 -11.18
CA PRO A 75 -4.60 -2.23 -10.06
C PRO A 75 -4.06 -1.35 -8.93
N MET A 76 -2.78 -1.54 -8.59
CA MET A 76 -2.16 -0.75 -7.52
C MET A 76 -2.02 0.72 -7.91
N CYS A 77 -1.66 1.03 -9.17
CA CYS A 77 -1.68 2.41 -9.67
C CYS A 77 -3.07 3.05 -9.60
N LEU A 78 -4.13 2.29 -9.88
CA LEU A 78 -5.51 2.77 -9.76
C LEU A 78 -5.87 3.08 -8.30
N LEU A 79 -5.57 2.17 -7.38
CA LEU A 79 -5.81 2.35 -5.94
C LEU A 79 -5.08 3.60 -5.40
N VAL A 80 -3.79 3.74 -5.72
CA VAL A 80 -3.01 4.93 -5.33
C VAL A 80 -3.63 6.21 -5.91
N ASN A 81 -4.03 6.21 -7.18
CA ASN A 81 -4.66 7.37 -7.81
C ASN A 81 -5.99 7.75 -7.14
N GLN A 82 -6.79 6.78 -6.72
CA GLN A 82 -8.03 7.03 -5.98
C GLN A 82 -7.74 7.73 -4.65
N HIS A 83 -6.78 7.20 -3.86
CA HIS A 83 -6.38 7.80 -2.59
C HIS A 83 -5.79 9.20 -2.77
N LEU A 84 -4.88 9.40 -3.73
CA LEU A 84 -4.31 10.72 -4.02
C LEU A 84 -5.38 11.74 -4.43
N SER A 85 -6.44 11.30 -5.12
CA SER A 85 -7.56 12.18 -5.48
C SER A 85 -8.39 12.61 -4.27
N LEU A 86 -8.53 11.76 -3.25
CA LEU A 86 -9.16 12.11 -1.98
C LEU A 86 -8.26 13.03 -1.16
N LEU A 87 -6.98 12.70 -1.05
CA LEU A 87 -5.99 13.50 -0.33
C LEU A 87 -5.80 14.88 -0.95
N ALA A 88 -5.86 15.02 -2.28
CA ALA A 88 -5.80 16.33 -2.95
C ALA A 88 -6.95 17.26 -2.56
N ARG A 89 -8.12 16.73 -2.19
CA ARG A 89 -9.24 17.53 -1.68
C ARG A 89 -9.05 17.89 -0.21
N LYS A 90 -8.45 16.99 0.57
CA LYS A 90 -8.20 17.18 2.02
C LYS A 90 -7.04 18.14 2.29
N PHE A 91 -6.01 18.12 1.44
CA PHE A 91 -4.74 18.85 1.60
C PHE A 91 -4.50 19.82 0.43
N PRO A 92 -5.27 20.91 0.32
CA PRO A 92 -5.19 21.84 -0.82
C PRO A 92 -3.86 22.61 -0.89
N GLU A 93 -3.10 22.68 0.19
CA GLU A 93 -1.75 23.24 0.23
C GLU A 93 -0.71 22.39 -0.51
N THR A 94 -1.02 21.11 -0.73
CA THR A 94 -0.13 20.15 -1.39
C THR A 94 -0.59 19.91 -2.83
N LYS A 95 0.33 20.07 -3.77
CA LYS A 95 0.03 19.88 -5.20
C LYS A 95 0.20 18.41 -5.60
N PHE A 96 -0.91 17.76 -5.94
CA PHE A 96 -0.93 16.40 -6.47
C PHE A 96 -0.98 16.42 -8.01
N VAL A 97 -0.08 15.67 -8.65
CA VAL A 97 0.01 15.55 -10.12
C VAL A 97 0.24 14.09 -10.47
N LYS A 98 -0.40 13.63 -11.56
CA LYS A 98 -0.16 12.31 -12.15
C LYS A 98 0.45 12.43 -13.54
N ALA A 99 1.29 11.48 -13.90
CA ALA A 99 1.90 11.36 -15.21
C ALA A 99 1.82 9.91 -15.70
N ILE A 100 1.68 9.72 -17.01
CA ILE A 100 1.68 8.39 -17.63
C ILE A 100 3.11 8.05 -18.03
N VAL A 101 3.63 6.96 -17.48
CA VAL A 101 5.03 6.54 -17.58
C VAL A 101 5.56 6.54 -19.01
N ASN A 102 4.85 5.91 -19.95
CA ASN A 102 5.25 5.80 -21.35
C ASN A 102 5.36 7.16 -22.08
N SER A 103 4.77 8.23 -21.53
CA SER A 103 4.92 9.58 -22.08
C SER A 103 6.13 10.33 -21.52
N CYS A 104 6.74 9.84 -20.44
CA CYS A 104 7.78 10.55 -19.69
C CYS A 104 9.14 9.84 -19.73
N ILE A 105 9.16 8.51 -19.65
CA ILE A 105 10.39 7.73 -19.49
C ILE A 105 10.30 6.51 -20.42
N GLN A 106 11.25 6.39 -21.34
CA GLN A 106 11.38 5.21 -22.19
C GLN A 106 11.87 4.03 -21.36
N HIS A 107 11.27 2.85 -21.58
CA HIS A 107 11.67 1.59 -20.95
C HIS A 107 11.65 1.59 -19.40
N TYR A 108 10.76 2.36 -18.78
CA TYR A 108 10.54 2.24 -17.35
C TYR A 108 9.89 0.87 -17.05
N HIS A 109 10.41 0.16 -16.06
CA HIS A 109 9.95 -1.20 -15.75
C HIS A 109 8.66 -1.17 -14.91
N ASP A 110 7.74 -2.08 -15.21
CA ASP A 110 6.45 -2.15 -14.52
C ASP A 110 6.60 -2.52 -13.04
N ASN A 111 7.64 -3.27 -12.66
CA ASN A 111 7.94 -3.59 -11.26
C ASN A 111 8.27 -2.36 -10.39
N CYS A 112 8.58 -1.22 -11.02
CA CYS A 112 8.79 0.04 -10.32
C CYS A 112 7.47 0.78 -10.06
N LEU A 113 6.34 0.27 -10.54
CA LEU A 113 5.03 0.88 -10.39
C LEU A 113 4.25 0.33 -9.18
N PRO A 114 3.42 1.18 -8.54
CA PRO A 114 3.35 2.63 -8.71
C PRO A 114 4.62 3.34 -8.23
N THR A 115 4.87 4.54 -8.76
CA THR A 115 5.97 5.40 -8.31
C THR A 115 5.43 6.74 -7.85
N ILE A 116 5.82 7.16 -6.63
CA ILE A 116 5.47 8.45 -6.07
C ILE A 116 6.76 9.20 -5.73
N PHE A 117 6.88 10.43 -6.21
CA PHE A 117 7.95 11.35 -5.84
C PHE A 117 7.37 12.56 -5.12
N VAL A 118 7.98 12.93 -4.00
CA VAL A 118 7.64 14.13 -3.22
C VAL A 118 8.73 15.17 -3.44
N TYR A 119 8.33 16.33 -3.95
CA TYR A 119 9.23 17.45 -4.20
C TYR A 119 8.93 18.62 -3.27
N LYS A 120 9.98 19.23 -2.71
CA LYS A 120 9.91 20.45 -1.92
C LYS A 120 11.13 21.31 -2.22
N ASN A 121 10.94 22.60 -2.47
CA ASN A 121 12.03 23.54 -2.77
C ASN A 121 12.98 23.10 -3.91
N GLY A 122 12.45 22.38 -4.91
CA GLY A 122 13.23 21.86 -6.04
C GLY A 122 14.04 20.59 -5.75
N GLN A 123 13.92 20.01 -4.57
CA GLN A 123 14.58 18.77 -4.15
C GLN A 123 13.57 17.64 -3.95
N ILE A 124 14.04 16.39 -4.05
CA ILE A 124 13.23 15.19 -3.74
C ILE A 124 13.33 14.93 -2.23
N GLU A 125 12.23 15.07 -1.52
CA GLU A 125 12.12 14.78 -0.08
C GLU A 125 11.72 13.32 0.20
N GLY A 126 11.04 12.69 -0.76
CA GLY A 126 10.55 11.32 -0.62
C GLY A 126 10.39 10.62 -1.96
N LYS A 127 10.62 9.31 -1.96
CA LYS A 127 10.37 8.42 -3.08
C LYS A 127 9.74 7.12 -2.57
N PHE A 128 8.73 6.63 -3.27
CA PHE A 128 8.11 5.33 -3.02
C PHE A 128 8.01 4.63 -4.37
N ILE A 129 8.70 3.50 -4.53
CA ILE A 129 8.84 2.80 -5.80
C ILE A 129 8.33 1.36 -5.66
N GLY A 130 7.37 0.99 -6.50
CA GLY A 130 6.79 -0.35 -6.51
C GLY A 130 5.70 -0.54 -5.47
N ILE A 131 5.05 -1.71 -5.55
CA ILE A 131 3.88 -2.08 -4.76
C ILE A 131 4.17 -2.02 -3.25
N ILE A 132 5.30 -2.59 -2.81
CA ILE A 132 5.64 -2.72 -1.39
C ILE A 132 5.92 -1.35 -0.77
N GLU A 133 6.78 -0.54 -1.40
CA GLU A 133 7.09 0.80 -0.90
C GLU A 133 5.90 1.75 -0.97
N CYS A 134 4.93 1.51 -1.86
CA CYS A 134 3.68 2.26 -1.88
C CYS A 134 2.63 1.74 -0.89
N GLY A 135 2.89 0.64 -0.17
CA GLY A 135 2.09 0.16 0.97
C GLY A 135 1.32 -1.13 0.75
N GLY A 136 1.52 -1.81 -0.38
CA GLY A 136 0.94 -3.10 -0.71
C GLY A 136 -0.44 -3.02 -1.36
N ILE A 137 -0.91 -4.13 -1.93
CA ILE A 137 -2.17 -4.22 -2.69
C ILE A 137 -3.44 -3.90 -1.88
N ASN A 138 -3.33 -3.87 -0.55
CA ASN A 138 -4.40 -3.56 0.40
C ASN A 138 -4.19 -2.21 1.10
N LEU A 139 -3.46 -1.28 0.47
CA LEU A 139 -3.18 0.06 0.99
C LEU A 139 -4.47 0.81 1.37
N LYS A 140 -4.55 1.26 2.62
CA LYS A 140 -5.63 2.13 3.10
C LYS A 140 -5.32 3.61 2.89
N LEU A 141 -6.36 4.44 2.87
CA LEU A 141 -6.24 5.88 2.69
C LEU A 141 -5.35 6.51 3.77
N GLU A 142 -5.60 6.16 5.04
CA GLU A 142 -4.88 6.69 6.21
C GLU A 142 -3.41 6.26 6.20
N GLU A 143 -3.10 5.09 5.65
CA GLU A 143 -1.73 4.61 5.51
C GLU A 143 -0.95 5.41 4.47
N LEU A 144 -1.58 5.77 3.35
CA LEU A 144 -0.95 6.64 2.35
C LEU A 144 -0.80 8.07 2.88
N GLU A 145 -1.82 8.57 3.59
CA GLU A 145 -1.76 9.86 4.29
C GLU A 145 -0.56 9.90 5.23
N TRP A 146 -0.44 8.89 6.11
CA TRP A 146 0.67 8.80 7.05
C TRP A 146 2.02 8.78 6.35
N LYS A 147 2.18 7.99 5.28
CA LYS A 147 3.43 7.93 4.50
C LYS A 147 3.83 9.29 3.91
N LEU A 148 2.87 10.03 3.35
CA LEU A 148 3.11 11.35 2.80
C LEU A 148 3.42 12.38 3.90
N ALA A 149 2.80 12.24 5.07
CA ALA A 149 3.10 13.09 6.22
C ALA A 149 4.51 12.84 6.78
N GLU A 150 4.96 11.57 6.83
CA GLU A 150 6.30 11.20 7.30
C GLU A 150 7.42 11.89 6.49
N VAL A 151 7.24 12.03 5.18
CA VAL A 151 8.18 12.73 4.29
C VAL A 151 7.91 14.25 4.20
N GLY A 152 7.01 14.77 5.04
CA GLY A 152 6.68 16.19 5.13
C GLY A 152 5.97 16.75 3.91
N ALA A 153 5.30 15.90 3.12
CA ALA A 153 4.50 16.30 1.97
C ALA A 153 3.18 16.95 2.40
N ILE A 154 2.55 16.44 3.46
CA ILE A 154 1.25 16.92 3.98
C ILE A 154 1.31 17.05 5.51
N GLN A 155 0.39 17.81 6.09
CA GLN A 155 0.21 17.91 7.54
C GLN A 155 -0.98 17.07 7.99
N THR A 156 -0.75 15.88 8.51
CA THR A 156 -1.80 14.97 8.98
C THR A 156 -2.22 15.28 10.42
N ASP A 157 -3.50 15.03 10.72
CA ASP A 157 -4.04 15.03 12.09
C ASP A 157 -3.92 13.65 12.77
N LEU A 158 -3.43 12.62 12.06
CA LEU A 158 -3.21 11.30 12.62
C LEU A 158 -2.16 11.37 13.74
N GLU A 159 -2.50 10.83 14.92
CA GLU A 159 -1.60 10.84 16.08
C GLU A 159 -0.56 9.70 16.03
N GLU A 160 -0.88 8.60 15.35
CA GLU A 160 0.02 7.46 15.22
C GLU A 160 -0.10 6.71 13.88
N ASN A 161 0.94 5.94 13.57
CA ASN A 161 0.98 5.13 12.35
C ASN A 161 -0.12 4.05 12.37
N PRO A 162 -1.04 4.02 11.39
CA PRO A 162 -2.12 3.04 11.34
C PRO A 162 -1.66 1.56 11.20
N LYS A 163 -0.39 1.29 10.82
CA LYS A 163 0.19 -0.07 10.75
C LYS A 163 1.01 -0.49 11.98
N LYS A 164 1.12 0.36 13.01
CA LYS A 164 2.08 0.19 14.13
C LYS A 164 2.01 -1.17 14.83
N GLY A 165 0.81 -1.75 14.98
CA GLY A 165 0.63 -3.05 15.63
C GLY A 165 1.32 -4.24 14.94
N ILE A 166 1.48 -4.20 13.61
CA ILE A 166 2.11 -5.31 12.84
C ILE A 166 3.64 -5.22 12.95
N VAL A 167 4.19 -4.01 12.86
CA VAL A 167 5.64 -3.74 12.89
C VAL A 167 6.20 -4.06 14.27
N ASP A 168 5.52 -3.63 15.34
CA ASP A 168 5.96 -3.88 16.72
C ASP A 168 6.00 -5.37 17.05
N MET A 169 5.09 -6.17 16.48
CA MET A 169 5.08 -7.63 16.65
C MET A 169 6.29 -8.26 15.94
N MET A 170 6.59 -7.85 14.71
CA MET A 170 7.76 -8.31 13.95
C MET A 170 9.08 -7.95 14.64
N VAL A 171 9.22 -6.70 15.11
CA VAL A 171 10.41 -6.23 15.84
C VAL A 171 10.56 -6.97 17.18
N SER A 172 9.46 -7.23 17.89
CA SER A 172 9.46 -7.99 19.14
C SER A 172 9.87 -9.45 18.93
N SER A 173 9.41 -10.09 17.85
CA SER A 173 9.83 -11.46 17.49
C SER A 173 11.31 -11.55 17.11
N ILE A 174 11.86 -10.54 16.43
CA ILE A 174 13.30 -10.48 16.11
C ILE A 174 14.13 -10.30 17.39
N ARG A 175 13.74 -9.37 18.28
CA ARG A 175 14.42 -9.18 19.57
C ARG A 175 14.40 -10.43 20.44
N ASN A 176 13.33 -11.21 20.38
CA ASN A 176 13.23 -12.47 21.13
C ASN A 176 14.10 -13.59 20.54
N THR A 177 14.52 -13.48 19.28
CA THR A 177 15.38 -14.46 18.60
C THR A 177 16.86 -14.24 18.92
N SER A 178 17.28 -13.03 19.34
CA SER A 178 18.68 -12.74 19.70
C SER A 178 19.06 -13.08 21.16
N LEU A 179 18.22 -13.84 21.88
CA LEU A 179 18.47 -14.26 23.26
C LEU A 179 18.97 -15.72 23.37
N TYR A 180 19.37 -16.32 22.25
CA TYR A 180 19.97 -17.66 22.22
C TYR A 180 21.27 -17.67 21.42
N ASP A 181 22.17 -16.74 21.70
CA ASP A 181 23.59 -16.98 21.45
C ASP A 181 24.40 -16.31 22.56
N ASP A 182 25.46 -16.98 22.98
CA ASP A 182 26.35 -16.66 24.11
C ASP A 182 25.82 -16.95 25.53
N THR A 183 26.02 -18.20 25.99
CA THR A 183 27.03 -18.51 27.03
C THR A 183 26.93 -19.99 27.45
N ASN A 184 27.80 -20.85 26.93
CA ASN A 184 28.50 -21.87 27.74
C ASN A 184 29.51 -22.65 26.88
N SER A 185 30.71 -22.10 26.73
CA SER A 185 31.91 -22.94 26.63
C SER A 185 32.57 -22.90 28.01
N PRO A 186 32.58 -24.00 28.79
CA PRO A 186 33.40 -24.05 29.97
C PRO A 186 34.86 -24.21 29.54
N SER A 187 35.65 -23.17 29.77
CA SER A 187 37.11 -23.22 29.79
C SER A 187 37.56 -24.29 30.79
N SER A 188 38.30 -25.30 30.33
CA SER A 188 39.16 -26.11 31.20
C SER A 188 40.61 -25.85 30.82
N ASP A 189 41.18 -24.83 31.45
CA ASP A 189 42.62 -24.65 31.54
C ASP A 189 43.17 -25.36 32.78
N ASN A 190 44.43 -25.78 32.63
CA ASN A 190 45.39 -26.33 33.61
C ASN A 190 45.37 -27.86 33.72
N ASP A 191 46.50 -28.57 33.61
CA ASP A 191 47.77 -28.27 34.29
C ASP A 191 48.98 -28.93 33.60
N ASP A 192 50.09 -28.18 33.50
CA ASP A 192 51.43 -28.69 33.23
C ASP A 192 51.97 -29.33 34.51
N THR A 193 52.37 -30.60 34.50
CA THR A 193 53.45 -31.05 35.39
C THR A 193 54.22 -32.28 34.88
N LYS A 194 55.44 -31.96 34.44
CA LYS A 194 56.70 -32.74 34.51
C LYS A 194 57.07 -33.70 33.39
#